data_AF-A0A3D3SUH1-F1
#
_entry.id   AF-A0A3D3SUH1-F1
#
_cell.length_a   1.000
_cell.length_b   1.000
_cell.length_c   1.000
_cell.angle_alpha   90.00
_cell.angle_beta   90.00
_cell.angle_gamma   90.00
#
_symmetry.space_group_name_H-M   'P 1'
#
loop_
_entity.id
_entity.type
_entity.pdbx_description
1 polymer ?
#
loop_
_entity_poly.entity_id
_entity_poly.type
_entity_poly.pdbx_seq_one_letter_code
_entity_poly.pdbx_strand_id
1 'polypeptide(L)' 'MKFALDWRFEGSAAPYFVAIDKGYYKAEGLDVTIDPGAGSVEPINRVASGAYQVAFADINSLIKYR' A
#
# COMPACT_ATOMS: atom_id res chain seq x y z
N MET A 1 10.27 1.72 4.31
CA MET A 1 9.30 2.15 3.28
C MET A 1 7.92 1.68 3.71
N LYS A 2 7.01 2.62 3.98
CA LYS A 2 5.63 2.35 4.39
C LYS A 2 4.72 2.25 3.17
N PHE A 3 3.99 1.14 3.09
CA PHE A 3 3.04 0.83 2.04
C PHE A 3 1.63 0.69 2.65
N ALA A 4 0.70 1.55 2.26
CA ALA A 4 -0.71 1.46 2.68
C ALA A 4 -1.55 0.65 1.68
N LEU A 5 -2.36 -0.27 2.18
CA LEU A 5 -3.45 -0.89 1.42
C LEU A 5 -4.72 -0.06 1.48
N ASP A 6 -5.64 -0.26 0.55
CA ASP A 6 -6.98 0.34 0.52
C ASP A 6 -7.95 -0.27 1.52
N TRP A 7 -7.70 -1.52 1.90
CA TRP A 7 -8.57 -2.28 2.77
C TRP A 7 -7.81 -3.15 3.77
N ARG A 8 -8.56 -3.96 4.50
CA ARG A 8 -8.04 -4.99 5.42
C ARG A 8 -7.25 -6.05 4.63
N PHE A 9 -6.48 -6.85 5.38
CA PHE A 9 -5.75 -7.97 4.80
C PHE A 9 -6.71 -9.03 4.28
N GLU A 10 -6.80 -9.12 2.95
CA GLU A 10 -7.61 -10.09 2.22
C GLU A 10 -6.77 -10.70 1.10
N GLY A 11 -7.32 -11.70 0.40
CA GLY A 11 -6.56 -12.48 -0.59
C GLY A 11 -5.92 -11.65 -1.70
N SER A 12 -6.52 -10.52 -2.07
CA SER A 12 -5.96 -9.58 -3.06
C SER A 12 -4.62 -8.97 -2.65
N ALA A 13 -4.35 -8.86 -1.34
CA ALA A 13 -3.10 -8.31 -0.82
C ALA A 13 -1.97 -9.34 -0.76
N ALA A 14 -2.26 -10.64 -0.98
CA ALA A 14 -1.29 -11.72 -0.84
C ALA A 14 0.02 -11.52 -1.62
N PRO A 15 0.03 -11.01 -2.88
CA PRO A 15 1.28 -10.81 -3.61
C PRO A 15 2.27 -9.90 -2.89
N TYR A 16 1.78 -8.88 -2.18
CA TYR A 16 2.63 -7.92 -1.46
C TYR A 16 3.29 -8.55 -0.23
N PHE A 17 2.57 -9.41 0.49
CA PHE A 17 3.13 -10.15 1.62
C PHE A 17 4.07 -11.27 1.18
N VAL A 18 3.76 -11.98 0.09
CA VAL A 18 4.66 -12.98 -0.49
C VAL A 18 6.01 -12.36 -0.89
N ALA A 19 6.01 -11.11 -1.36
CA ALA A 19 7.24 -10.38 -1.67
C ALA A 19 8.09 -10.08 -0.42
N ILE A 20 7.46 -9.85 0.75
CA ILE A 20 8.15 -9.76 2.05
C ILE A 20 8.72 -11.13 2.42
N ASP A 21 7.89 -12.17 2.40
CA ASP A 21 8.26 -13.52 2.86
C ASP A 21 9.38 -14.13 2.02
N LYS A 22 9.37 -13.88 0.70
CA LYS A 22 10.42 -14.33 -0.22
C LYS A 22 11.64 -13.41 -0.26
N GLY A 23 11.63 -12.30 0.50
CA GLY A 23 12.74 -11.36 0.57
C GLY A 23 12.97 -10.55 -0.70
N TYR A 24 11.99 -10.45 -1.60
CA TYR A 24 12.11 -9.71 -2.86
C TYR A 24 12.35 -8.22 -2.62
N TYR A 25 11.67 -7.63 -1.63
CA TYR A 25 11.94 -6.24 -1.26
C TYR A 25 13.37 -6.06 -0.73
N LYS A 26 13.84 -6.98 0.12
CA LYS A 26 15.21 -6.92 0.67
C LYS A 26 16.28 -7.08 -0.41
N ALA A 27 16.04 -7.92 -1.41
CA ALA A 27 16.94 -8.09 -2.55
C ALA A 27 17.14 -6.78 -3.33
N GLU A 28 16.11 -5.93 -3.38
CA GLU A 28 16.14 -4.58 -3.97
C GLU A 28 16.56 -3.49 -2.97
N GLY A 29 17.03 -3.86 -1.78
CA GLY A 29 17.45 -2.91 -0.74
C GLY A 29 16.29 -2.15 -0.06
N LEU A 30 15.06 -2.64 -0.21
CA LEU A 30 13.86 -2.03 0.36
C LEU A 30 13.46 -2.74 1.67
N ASP A 31 13.38 -1.97 2.74
CA ASP A 31 12.76 -2.41 3.99
C ASP A 31 11.27 -2.00 3.98
N VAL A 32 10.37 -2.94 3.71
CA VAL A 32 8.94 -2.66 3.46
C VAL A 32 8.07 -3.09 4.63
N THR A 33 7.21 -2.17 5.09
CA THR A 33 6.11 -2.48 6.02
C THR A 33 4.78 -2.20 5.35
N ILE A 34 3.83 -3.14 5.46
CA ILE A 34 2.50 -3.04 4.87
C ILE A 34 1.48 -2.84 5.97
N ASP A 35 0.73 -1.74 5.88
CA ASP A 35 -0.34 -1.40 6.81
C ASP A 35 -1.71 -1.51 6.14
N PRO A 36 -2.76 -1.96 6.87
CA PRO A 36 -4.10 -2.03 6.31
C PRO A 36 -4.68 -0.63 6.09
N GLY A 37 -5.64 -0.55 5.18
CA GLY A 37 -6.49 0.62 4.99
C GLY A 37 -7.86 0.46 5.66
N ALA A 38 -8.54 1.59 5.85
CA ALA A 38 -9.91 1.68 6.31
C ALA A 38 -10.88 2.12 5.20
N GLY A 39 -10.46 2.12 3.93
CA GLY A 39 -11.31 2.45 2.79
C GLY A 39 -10.55 3.00 1.59
N SER A 40 -11.21 3.00 0.43
CA SER A 40 -10.67 3.34 -0.90
C SER A 40 -9.96 4.70 -1.03
N VAL A 41 -10.28 5.65 -0.16
CA VAL A 41 -9.75 7.03 -0.19
C VAL A 41 -8.58 7.24 0.78
N GLU A 42 -8.56 6.53 1.91
CA GLU A 42 -7.58 6.76 2.96
C GLU A 42 -6.10 6.63 2.52
N PRO A 43 -5.71 5.62 1.71
CA PRO A 43 -4.33 5.45 1.28
C PRO A 43 -3.84 6.62 0.42
N ILE A 44 -4.76 7.23 -0.34
CA ILE A 44 -4.49 8.40 -1.17
C ILE A 44 -4.05 9.56 -0.27
N ASN A 45 -4.80 9.83 0.81
CA ASN A 45 -4.45 10.87 1.79
C ASN A 45 -3.13 10.57 2.52
N ARG A 46 -2.87 9.30 2.85
CA ARG A 46 -1.62 8.86 3.49
C ARG A 46 -0.40 9.13 2.63
N VAL A 47 -0.49 8.94 1.31
CA VAL A 47 0.59 9.29 0.37
C VAL A 47 0.65 10.80 0.13
N ALA A 48 -0.49 11.46 -0.08
CA ALA A 48 -0.55 12.91 -0.33
C ALA A 48 0.03 13.74 0.84
N SER A 49 -0.13 13.27 2.08
CA SER A 49 0.47 13.90 3.27
C SER A 49 1.95 13.58 3.48
N GLY A 50 2.54 12.66 2.70
CA GLY A 50 3.91 12.19 2.86
C GLY A 50 4.11 11.18 4.00
N ALA A 51 3.04 10.78 4.70
CA ALA A 51 3.12 9.77 5.77
C ALA A 51 3.50 8.37 5.24
N TYR A 52 3.17 8.08 3.97
CA TYR A 52 3.46 6.84 3.27
C TYR A 52 4.13 7.11 1.94
N GLN A 53 5.01 6.21 1.51
CA GLN A 53 5.72 6.35 0.23
C GLN A 53 4.93 5.76 -0.93
N VAL A 54 4.16 4.69 -0.68
CA VAL A 54 3.39 3.97 -1.70
C VAL A 54 2.05 3.57 -1.12
N ALA A 55 1.02 3.53 -1.96
CA ALA A 55 -0.29 3.01 -1.62
C ALA A 55 -0.90 2.18 -2.76
N PHE A 56 -1.70 1.20 -2.37
CA PHE A 56 -2.66 0.51 -3.22
C PHE A 56 -4.01 1.17 -2.95
N ALA A 57 -4.66 1.68 -4.00
CA ALA A 57 -5.87 2.48 -3.90
C ALA A 57 -6.78 2.23 -5.09
N ASP A 58 -8.08 2.45 -4.88
CA ASP A 58 -9.08 2.37 -5.94
C ASP A 58 -8.91 3.53 -6.94
N ILE A 59 -8.89 3.18 -8.22
CA ILE A 59 -8.70 4.14 -9.31
C ILE A 59 -9.87 5.12 -9.43
N ASN A 60 -11.09 4.71 -9.10
CA ASN A 60 -12.25 5.61 -9.19
C ASN A 60 -12.18 6.72 -8.12
N SER A 61 -11.68 6.36 -6.94
CA SER A 61 -11.40 7.28 -5.84
C SER A 61 -10.27 8.24 -6.21
N LEU A 62 -9.20 7.73 -6.85
CA LEU A 62 -8.08 8.55 -7.31
C LEU A 62 -8.49 9.58 -8.36
N ILE A 63 -9.33 9.22 -9.34
CA ILE A 63 -9.76 10.14 -10.41
C ILE A 63 -10.60 11.31 -9.88
N LYS A 64 -11.26 11.13 -8.73
CA LYS A 64 -12.03 12.19 -8.06
C LYS A 64 -11.16 13.17 -7.27
N TYR A 65 -9.89 12.86 -7.03
CA TYR A 65 -8.94 13.67 -6.25
C TYR A 65 -8.28 14.81 -7.03
N ARG A 66 -8.91 15.27 -8.12
CA ARG A 66 -8.40 16.31 -9.03
C ARG A 66 -8.92 17.71 -8.69
#